data_AF-Q4SR50-F1
#
_entry.id   AF-Q4SR50-F1
#
_cell.length_a   1.000
_cell.length_b   1.000
_cell.length_c   1.000
_cell.angle_alpha   90.00
_cell.angle_beta   90.00
_cell.angle_gamma   90.00
#
_symmetry.space_group_name_H-M   'P 1'
#
loop_
_entity.id
_entity.type
_entity.pdbx_description
1 polymer ?
#
loop_
_entity_poly.entity_id
_entity_poly.type
_entity_poly.pdbx_seq_one_letter_code
_entity_poly.pdbx_strand_id
1 'polypeptide(L)' 'KGRSCGECKACLCRKDCGTCDFCIDKPKFGGRNKKRQKCRLRQCQRQAMV' A
#
# COMPACT_ATOMS: atom_id res chain seq x y z
N LYS A 1 1.21 11.70 -13.50
CA LYS A 1 0.51 10.40 -13.72
C LYS A 1 0.18 9.81 -12.35
N GLY A 2 -1.10 9.59 -12.02
CA GLY A 2 -1.49 9.07 -10.70
C GLY A 2 -1.01 7.63 -10.50
N ARG A 3 -0.71 7.23 -9.25
CA ARG A 3 -0.42 5.82 -8.88
C ARG A 3 -1.67 5.06 -8.45
N SER A 4 -2.85 5.52 -8.88
CA SER A 4 -4.14 5.03 -8.44
C SER A 4 -5.20 5.26 -9.51
N CYS A 5 -5.77 4.18 -10.03
CA CYS A 5 -6.83 4.20 -11.02
C CYS A 5 -8.23 4.50 -10.44
N GLY A 6 -8.39 4.56 -9.12
CA GLY A 6 -9.70 4.79 -8.48
C GLY A 6 -10.64 3.58 -8.43
N GLU A 7 -10.64 2.68 -9.42
CA GLU A 7 -11.71 1.67 -9.53
C GLU A 7 -11.29 0.22 -9.20
N CYS A 8 -9.99 -0.09 -9.10
CA CYS A 8 -9.55 -1.45 -8.79
C CYS A 8 -9.73 -1.78 -7.29
N LYS A 9 -9.84 -3.07 -6.94
CA LYS A 9 -10.03 -3.54 -5.55
C LYS A 9 -9.00 -2.95 -4.59
N ALA A 10 -7.75 -2.84 -5.03
CA ALA A 10 -6.69 -2.26 -4.22
C ALA A 10 -6.84 -0.74 -4.00
N CYS A 11 -7.31 0.01 -5.01
CA CYS A 11 -7.59 1.45 -4.86
C CYS A 11 -8.80 1.70 -3.96
N LEU A 12 -9.81 0.84 -4.03
CA LEU A 12 -11.01 0.91 -3.19
C LEU A 12 -10.74 0.46 -1.74
N CYS A 13 -9.67 -0.30 -1.50
CA CYS A 13 -9.31 -0.76 -0.16
C CYS A 13 -8.82 0.38 0.74
N ARG A 14 -9.58 0.64 1.81
CA ARG A 14 -9.30 1.71 2.79
C ARG A 14 -8.38 1.30 3.94
N LYS A 15 -8.33 0.00 4.28
CA LYS A 15 -7.58 -0.53 5.41
C LYS A 15 -6.25 -1.14 4.98
N ASP A 16 -5.18 -0.84 5.73
CA ASP A 16 -3.91 -1.53 5.58
C ASP A 16 -4.03 -2.94 6.20
N CYS A 17 -3.43 -3.96 5.58
CA CYS A 17 -3.59 -5.35 6.04
C CYS A 17 -2.84 -5.65 7.34
N GLY A 18 -1.89 -4.80 7.73
CA GLY A 18 -1.06 -4.97 8.93
C GLY A 18 0.04 -6.03 8.82
N THR A 19 -0.05 -6.94 7.85
CA THR A 19 0.82 -8.13 7.79
C THR A 19 1.84 -8.12 6.65
N CYS A 20 1.65 -7.33 5.59
CA CYS A 20 2.59 -7.30 4.46
C CYS A 20 3.87 -6.55 4.79
N ASP A 21 4.92 -6.77 4.00
CA ASP A 21 6.24 -6.15 4.18
C ASP A 21 6.20 -4.61 4.21
N PHE A 22 5.32 -3.98 3.44
CA PHE A 22 5.07 -2.54 3.46
C PHE A 22 4.23 -2.07 4.64
N CYS A 23 3.39 -2.94 5.22
CA CYS A 23 2.68 -2.63 6.46
C CYS A 23 3.62 -2.71 7.65
N ILE A 24 4.38 -3.80 7.79
CA ILE A 24 5.32 -4.00 8.89
C ILE A 24 6.40 -2.91 8.92
N ASP A 25 6.75 -2.30 7.79
CA ASP A 25 7.67 -1.14 7.75
C ASP A 25 7.07 0.17 8.30
N LYS A 26 5.73 0.32 8.42
CA LYS A 26 5.12 1.59 8.87
C LYS A 26 5.30 1.79 10.38
N PRO A 27 5.53 3.03 10.84
CA PRO A 27 5.65 3.33 12.28
C PRO A 27 4.47 2.87 13.12
N LYS A 28 3.23 3.03 12.62
CA LYS A 28 2.01 2.58 13.31
C LYS A 28 1.91 1.05 13.52
N PHE A 29 2.75 0.28 12.84
CA PHE A 29 2.87 -1.17 12.97
C PHE A 29 4.25 -1.58 13.54
N GLY A 30 5.00 -0.64 14.15
CA GLY A 30 6.31 -0.90 14.78
C GLY A 30 7.51 -0.84 13.83
N GLY A 31 7.32 -0.45 12.57
CA GLY A 31 8.36 -0.44 11.56
C GLY A 31 9.26 0.80 11.56
N ARG A 32 10.40 0.68 10.87
CA ARG A 32 11.46 1.71 10.77
C ARG A 32 11.22 2.76 9.69
N ASN A 33 10.11 2.68 8.95
CA ASN A 33 9.71 3.59 7.88
C ASN A 33 10.77 3.78 6.77
N LYS A 34 11.44 2.69 6.38
CA LYS A 34 12.50 2.69 5.36
C LYS A 34 11.94 2.52 3.94
N LYS A 35 10.93 1.67 3.76
CA LYS A 35 10.34 1.37 2.44
C LYS A 35 9.36 2.44 1.99
N ARG A 36 8.60 3.03 2.93
CA ARG A 36 7.68 4.15 2.67
C ARG A 36 6.66 3.90 1.55
N GLN A 37 6.19 2.65 1.43
CA GLN A 37 5.18 2.26 0.43
C GLN A 37 3.78 2.11 1.03
N LYS A 38 2.74 2.11 0.18
CA LYS A 38 1.38 1.72 0.59
C LYS A 38 1.34 0.22 0.87
N CYS A 39 0.37 -0.24 1.66
CA CYS A 39 0.09 -1.67 1.85
C CYS A 39 0.05 -2.39 0.48
N ARG A 40 0.62 -3.60 0.39
CA ARG A 40 0.58 -4.43 -0.84
C ARG A 40 -0.84 -4.58 -1.38
N LEU A 41 -1.83 -4.81 -0.50
CA LEU A 41 -3.24 -4.92 -0.87
C LEU A 41 -3.88 -3.60 -1.33
N ARG A 42 -3.15 -2.48 -1.21
CA ARG A 42 -3.58 -1.14 -1.61
C ARG A 42 -2.74 -0.56 -2.75
N GLN A 43 -1.81 -1.34 -3.30
CA GLN A 43 -1.08 -0.95 -4.52
C GLN A 43 -2.00 -1.14 -5.73
N CYS A 44 -2.17 -0.08 -6.51
CA CYS A 44 -3.06 -0.09 -7.66
C CYS A 44 -2.68 -1.18 -8.67
N GLN A 45 -3.65 -2.03 -9.02
CA GLN A 45 -3.44 -3.13 -9.96
C GLN A 45 -3.18 -2.68 -11.41
N ARG A 46 -3.45 -1.41 -11.74
CA ARG A 46 -3.33 -0.84 -13.09
C ARG A 46 -2.25 0.25 -13.23
N GLN A 47 -1.88 0.91 -12.13
CA GLN A 47 -1.05 2.14 -12.15
C GLN A 47 0.01 2.18 -11.05
N ALA A 48 0.16 1.13 -10.22
CA ALA A 48 1.27 1.08 -9.28
C ALA A 48 2.59 0.91 -10.05
N MET A 49 3.66 1.49 -9.49
CA MET A 49 5.01 1.15 -9.95
C MET A 49 5.31 -0.26 -9.44
N VAL A 50 5.72 -1.14 -10.35
CA VAL A 50 6.30 -2.45 -10.03
C VAL A 50 7.60 -2.28 -9.27
#